data_AF-W4IGT2-F1
#
_entry.id   AF-W4IGT2-F1
#
_cell.length_a   1.000
_cell.length_b   1.000
_cell.length_c   1.000
_cell.angle_alpha   90.00
_cell.angle_beta   90.00
_cell.angle_gamma   90.00
#
_symmetry.space_group_name_H-M   'P 1'
#
loop_
_entity.id
_entity.type
_entity.pdbx_description
1 polymer ?
#
loop_
_entity_poly.entity_id
_entity_poly.type
_entity_poly.pdbx_seq_one_letter_code
_entity_poly.pdbx_strand_id
1 'polypeptide(L)'
;MKLNYTKILLFFFPLNILVTSYHVYNKNKIYITPHHTQTNRSLCECDTQSTNYNNDEDIKSVKENFDRQMSQRFEEYEEHMKDKRKKCKEQRDKNIQEIIEKDRMDKSLAEKIEKGCVRCGCALGGVAASVGLFGGLGIYGWKTAALATAKEAAVTEATALATQAGMNAVKLKIKELLAAFKQEKILFDLTKIVNGSNYKCGTALFQRAEELLGETCKIVQGKSSSAFCNTAIYYESSSNIKNYGKVGADVYNATYTSQKGTLEAAKVGAVEATYGGCQTAIIASVVAIIIIALVMIIIYLVLRYRRKKKMNKKAQYTKLLNE
;
A
#
# COMPACT_ATOMS: atom_id res chain seq x y z
N MET A 1 -16.41 -1.82 9.44
CA MET A 1 -16.34 -0.45 8.89
C MET A 1 -16.32 0.68 9.95
N LYS A 2 -16.66 0.44 11.24
CA LYS A 2 -16.66 1.50 12.28
C LYS A 2 -15.32 1.72 13.03
N LEU A 3 -14.36 0.79 12.95
CA LEU A 3 -13.08 0.85 13.67
C LEU A 3 -11.98 1.69 12.99
N ASN A 4 -12.13 2.02 11.70
CA ASN A 4 -11.11 2.77 10.95
C ASN A 4 -11.29 4.28 11.05
N TYR A 5 -12.47 4.75 11.49
CA TYR A 5 -12.74 6.18 11.64
C TYR A 5 -12.02 6.79 12.85
N THR A 6 -11.93 6.03 13.95
CA THR A 6 -11.19 6.43 15.17
C THR A 6 -9.68 6.53 14.94
N LYS A 7 -9.10 5.70 14.06
CA LYS A 7 -7.67 5.78 13.70
C LYS A 7 -7.34 6.98 12.81
N ILE A 8 -8.25 7.40 11.93
CA ILE A 8 -8.08 8.60 11.09
C ILE A 8 -8.17 9.87 11.96
N LEU A 9 -9.10 9.90 12.92
CA LEU A 9 -9.21 10.99 13.91
C LEU A 9 -7.97 11.12 14.79
N LEU A 10 -7.37 9.98 15.20
CA LEU A 10 -6.14 9.97 16.01
C LEU A 10 -4.91 10.52 15.28
N PHE A 11 -4.88 10.50 13.94
CA PHE A 11 -3.80 11.12 13.16
C PHE A 11 -3.98 12.64 12.98
N PHE A 12 -5.21 13.14 13.11
CA PHE A 12 -5.51 14.57 12.98
C PHE A 12 -5.00 15.38 14.18
N PHE A 13 -5.05 14.81 15.38
CA PHE A 13 -4.55 15.43 16.61
C PHE A 13 -3.05 15.76 16.58
N PRO A 14 -2.11 14.84 16.26
CA PRO A 14 -0.69 15.15 16.19
C PRO A 14 -0.34 16.13 15.05
N LEU A 15 -1.08 16.12 13.93
CA LEU A 15 -0.89 17.08 12.84
C LEU A 15 -1.31 18.51 13.24
N ASN A 16 -2.41 18.67 13.97
CA ASN A 16 -2.81 19.96 14.53
C ASN A 16 -1.82 20.46 15.61
N ILE A 17 -1.25 19.55 16.41
CA ILE A 17 -0.21 19.88 17.39
C ILE A 17 1.08 20.34 16.68
N LEU A 18 1.45 19.72 15.55
CA LEU A 18 2.60 20.14 14.75
C LEU A 18 2.40 21.54 14.14
N VAL A 19 1.21 21.81 13.60
CA VAL A 19 0.84 23.12 13.01
C VAL A 19 0.80 24.22 14.06
N THR A 20 0.24 23.94 15.24
CA THR A 20 0.24 24.90 16.37
C THR A 20 1.64 25.13 16.94
N SER A 21 2.48 24.08 17.04
CA SER A 21 3.89 24.24 17.46
C SER A 21 4.71 25.10 16.48
N TYR A 22 4.43 25.00 15.17
CA TYR A 22 5.08 25.82 14.15
C TYR A 22 4.67 27.30 14.25
N HIS A 23 3.44 27.58 14.67
CA HIS A 23 2.97 28.96 14.87
C HIS A 23 3.57 29.59 16.13
N VAL A 24 3.90 28.79 17.15
CA VAL A 24 4.50 29.22 18.43
C VAL A 24 6.02 29.43 18.31
N TYR A 25 6.71 28.72 17.41
CA TYR A 25 8.16 28.88 17.19
C TYR A 25 8.58 30.03 16.27
N ASN A 26 7.63 30.83 15.76
CA ASN A 26 7.93 32.03 14.99
C ASN A 26 8.22 33.22 15.93
N LYS A 27 9.30 33.13 16.71
CA LYS A 27 9.82 34.25 17.51
C LYS A 27 10.46 35.26 16.56
N ASN A 28 9.69 36.27 16.13
CA ASN A 28 10.25 37.52 15.63
C ASN A 28 11.11 38.13 16.75
N LYS A 29 12.43 38.14 16.60
CA LYS A 29 13.32 38.96 17.44
C LYS A 29 13.01 40.43 17.17
N ILE A 30 12.58 41.15 18.21
CA ILE A 30 12.57 42.61 18.23
C ILE A 30 14.03 43.04 18.33
N TYR A 31 14.56 43.62 17.26
CA TYR A 31 15.91 44.18 17.23
C TYR A 31 15.90 45.47 18.04
N ILE A 32 16.70 45.52 19.10
CA ILE A 32 16.93 46.71 19.91
C ILE A 32 17.76 47.69 19.06
N THR A 33 17.17 48.82 18.71
CA THR A 33 17.83 49.95 18.05
C THR A 33 18.89 50.55 19.00
N PRO A 34 20.18 50.62 18.64
CA PRO A 34 21.15 51.35 19.42
C PRO A 34 20.96 52.85 19.17
N HIS A 35 20.63 53.62 20.20
CA HIS A 35 20.65 55.08 20.13
C HIS A 35 22.09 55.56 19.95
N HIS A 36 22.39 56.14 18.79
CA HIS A 36 23.63 56.86 18.58
C HIS A 36 23.48 58.27 19.14
N THR A 37 24.20 58.57 20.22
CA THR A 37 24.31 59.90 20.79
C THR A 37 25.13 60.77 19.83
N GLN A 38 24.48 61.78 19.25
CA GLN A 38 25.14 62.74 18.37
C GLN A 38 25.92 63.74 19.24
N THR A 39 27.24 63.60 19.31
CA THR A 39 28.11 64.58 19.98
C THR A 39 28.25 65.81 19.09
N ASN A 40 27.38 66.80 19.30
CA ASN A 40 27.57 68.14 18.73
C ASN A 40 28.79 68.80 19.39
N ARG A 41 29.94 68.79 18.71
CA ARG A 41 31.03 69.74 19.00
C ARG A 41 30.68 71.06 18.33
N SER A 42 29.94 71.92 19.02
CA SER A 42 29.87 73.34 18.66
C SER A 42 31.22 73.97 18.98
N LEU A 43 32.00 74.32 17.96
CA LEU A 43 33.18 75.16 18.12
C LEU A 43 32.69 76.58 18.44
N CYS A 44 32.86 76.99 19.69
CA CYS A 44 32.62 78.36 20.13
C CYS A 44 33.79 79.21 19.66
N GLU A 45 33.57 80.06 18.66
CA GLU A 45 34.52 81.09 18.24
C GLU A 45 34.70 82.08 19.40
N CYS A 46 35.88 82.08 20.01
CA CYS A 46 36.30 83.16 20.90
C CYS A 46 37.19 84.10 20.08
N ASP A 47 36.80 85.37 19.99
CA ASP A 47 37.55 86.43 19.32
C ASP A 47 38.93 86.59 19.96
N THR A 48 39.95 86.01 19.33
CA THR A 48 41.34 86.19 19.74
C THR A 48 41.88 87.37 18.94
N GLN A 49 42.21 88.45 19.66
CA GLN A 49 42.79 89.69 19.15
C GLN A 49 43.97 89.38 18.21
N SER A 50 43.83 89.72 16.93
CA SER A 50 44.84 89.43 15.91
C SER A 50 46.05 90.34 16.06
N THR A 51 47.12 89.81 16.65
CA THR A 51 48.46 90.35 16.47
C THR A 51 48.88 90.07 15.03
N ASN A 52 49.03 91.12 14.23
CA ASN A 52 49.33 91.06 12.80
C ASN A 52 50.76 90.53 12.56
N TYR A 53 50.94 89.22 12.63
CA TYR A 53 52.18 88.49 12.37
C TYR A 53 52.39 88.13 10.88
N ASN A 54 51.61 88.72 9.96
CA ASN A 54 51.64 88.35 8.54
C ASN A 54 52.96 88.68 7.83
N ASN A 55 53.82 89.52 8.43
CA ASN A 55 55.09 89.95 7.86
C ASN A 55 56.31 89.39 8.62
N ASP A 56 56.10 88.51 9.59
CA ASP A 56 57.19 87.82 10.29
C ASP A 56 57.68 86.67 9.39
N GLU A 57 58.97 86.73 9.02
CA GLU A 57 59.60 85.84 8.04
C GLU A 57 59.55 84.38 8.53
N ASP A 58 59.64 84.18 9.85
CA ASP A 58 59.53 82.86 10.48
C ASP A 58 58.09 82.31 10.38
N ILE A 59 57.07 83.13 10.64
CA ILE A 59 55.66 82.71 10.58
C ILE A 59 55.20 82.46 9.15
N LYS A 60 55.70 83.23 8.18
CA LYS A 60 55.43 83.00 6.76
C LYS A 60 56.02 81.68 6.28
N SER A 61 57.24 81.34 6.71
CA SER A 61 57.87 80.06 6.39
C SER A 61 57.10 78.88 6.98
N VAL A 62 56.61 78.99 8.22
CA VAL A 62 55.80 77.95 8.88
C VAL A 62 54.46 77.78 8.19
N LYS A 63 53.79 78.88 7.82
CA LYS A 63 52.52 78.85 7.10
C LYS A 63 52.65 78.20 5.72
N GLU A 64 53.65 78.57 4.92
CA GLU A 64 53.89 77.96 3.62
C GLU A 64 54.23 76.46 3.74
N ASN A 65 54.96 76.07 4.79
CA ASN A 65 55.25 74.66 5.05
C ASN A 65 54.00 73.88 5.48
N PHE A 66 53.12 74.49 6.27
CA PHE A 66 51.85 73.90 6.69
C PHE A 66 50.87 73.77 5.53
N ASP A 67 50.73 74.81 4.69
CA ASP A 67 49.90 74.79 3.49
C ASP A 67 50.42 73.72 2.51
N ARG A 68 51.74 73.61 2.32
CA ARG A 68 52.34 72.56 1.49
C ARG A 68 52.06 71.15 2.02
N GLN A 69 52.21 70.93 3.33
CA GLN A 69 51.91 69.63 3.94
C GLN A 69 50.41 69.31 3.93
N MET A 70 49.54 70.29 4.16
CA MET A 70 48.09 70.11 4.12
C MET A 70 47.61 69.82 2.71
N SER A 71 48.16 70.50 1.69
CA SER A 71 47.81 70.26 0.29
C SER A 71 48.17 68.83 -0.14
N GLN A 72 49.35 68.34 0.26
CA GLN A 72 49.75 66.94 0.01
C GLN A 72 48.83 65.94 0.71
N ARG A 73 48.47 66.16 1.98
CA ARG A 73 47.53 65.29 2.70
C ARG A 73 46.12 65.31 2.11
N PHE A 74 45.66 66.46 1.59
CA PHE A 74 44.36 66.56 0.94
C PHE A 74 44.32 65.80 -0.38
N GLU A 75 45.38 65.86 -1.20
CA GLU A 75 45.49 65.03 -2.41
C GLU A 75 45.54 63.53 -2.08
N GLU A 76 46.37 63.11 -1.11
CA GLU A 76 46.42 61.72 -0.66
C GLU A 76 45.07 61.22 -0.10
N TYR A 77 44.37 62.08 0.65
CA TYR A 77 43.05 61.75 1.19
C TYR A 77 41.98 61.67 0.10
N GLU A 78 42.01 62.57 -0.89
CA GLU A 78 41.12 62.51 -2.05
C GLU A 78 41.32 61.24 -2.87
N GLU A 79 42.58 60.86 -3.15
CA GLU A 79 42.90 59.63 -3.88
C GLU A 79 42.43 58.39 -3.11
N HIS A 80 42.70 58.34 -1.81
CA HIS A 80 42.27 57.23 -0.96
C HIS A 80 40.74 57.15 -0.83
N MET A 81 40.05 58.30 -0.81
CA MET A 81 38.58 58.35 -0.82
C MET A 81 37.99 57.90 -2.16
N LYS A 82 38.63 58.23 -3.28
CA LYS A 82 38.23 57.75 -4.62
C LYS A 82 38.37 56.22 -4.71
N ASP A 83 39.50 55.66 -4.24
CA ASP A 83 39.73 54.20 -4.22
C ASP A 83 38.71 53.46 -3.34
N LYS A 84 38.46 53.95 -2.11
CA LYS A 84 37.43 53.36 -1.22
C LYS A 84 36.03 53.42 -1.80
N ARG A 85 35.64 54.54 -2.43
CA ARG A 85 34.34 54.66 -3.10
C ARG A 85 34.21 53.68 -4.27
N LYS A 86 35.27 53.50 -5.05
CA LYS A 86 35.31 52.56 -6.16
C LYS A 86 35.16 51.11 -5.67
N LYS A 87 35.93 50.71 -4.65
CA LYS A 87 35.83 49.38 -4.02
C LYS A 87 34.43 49.07 -3.46
N CYS A 88 33.80 50.03 -2.76
CA CYS A 88 32.44 49.82 -2.26
C CYS A 88 31.41 49.71 -3.38
N LYS A 89 31.58 50.44 -4.50
CA LYS A 89 30.70 50.34 -5.67
C LYS A 89 30.85 48.98 -6.35
N GLU A 90 32.08 48.53 -6.60
CA GLU A 90 32.37 47.22 -7.19
C GLU A 90 31.85 46.08 -6.31
N GLN A 91 32.04 46.15 -4.99
CA GLN A 91 31.53 45.13 -4.06
C GLN A 91 30.00 45.03 -4.08
N ARG A 92 29.31 46.17 -4.15
CA ARG A 92 27.85 46.22 -4.23
C ARG A 92 27.35 45.69 -5.56
N ASP A 93 27.98 46.07 -6.68
CA ASP A 93 27.60 45.60 -8.02
C ASP A 93 27.81 44.08 -8.14
N LYS A 94 28.90 43.55 -7.55
CA LYS A 94 29.17 42.11 -7.46
C LYS A 94 28.11 41.36 -6.64
N ASN A 95 27.74 41.89 -5.47
CA ASN A 95 26.68 41.31 -4.64
C ASN A 95 25.30 41.35 -5.35
N ILE A 96 25.01 42.41 -6.11
CA ILE A 96 23.78 42.51 -6.90
C ILE A 96 23.76 41.45 -8.01
N GLN A 97 24.88 41.28 -8.73
CA GLN A 97 25.00 40.23 -9.76
C GLN A 97 24.77 38.83 -9.17
N GLU A 98 25.39 38.52 -8.02
CA GLU A 98 25.22 37.22 -7.36
C GLU A 98 23.75 36.95 -6.96
N ILE A 99 23.06 37.98 -6.46
CA ILE A 99 21.63 37.87 -6.11
C ILE A 99 20.77 37.64 -7.36
N ILE A 100 21.06 38.32 -8.47
CA ILE A 100 20.32 38.16 -9.73
C ILE A 100 20.54 36.76 -10.30
N GLU A 101 21.78 36.25 -10.33
CA GLU A 101 22.08 34.90 -10.82
C GLU A 101 21.39 33.83 -9.97
N LYS A 102 21.43 33.96 -8.64
CA LYS A 102 20.77 33.03 -7.72
C LYS A 102 19.25 33.02 -7.91
N ASP A 103 18.63 34.19 -8.09
CA ASP A 103 17.20 34.32 -8.35
C ASP A 103 16.81 33.72 -9.72
N ARG A 104 17.68 33.86 -10.73
CA ARG A 104 17.48 33.25 -12.06
C ARG A 104 17.55 31.71 -11.99
N MET A 105 18.51 31.15 -11.25
CA MET A 105 18.60 29.71 -11.02
C MET A 105 17.36 29.17 -10.30
N ASP A 106 16.95 29.81 -9.20
CA ASP A 106 15.75 29.45 -8.44
C ASP A 106 14.48 29.47 -9.32
N LYS A 107 14.34 30.50 -10.18
CA LYS A 107 13.22 30.64 -11.11
C LYS A 107 13.21 29.54 -12.16
N SER A 108 14.37 29.19 -12.71
CA SER A 108 14.50 28.12 -13.71
C SER A 108 14.21 26.72 -13.12
N LEU A 109 14.64 26.48 -11.87
CA LEU A 109 14.40 25.22 -11.17
C LEU A 109 12.91 25.08 -10.84
N ALA A 110 12.28 26.17 -10.41
CA ALA A 110 10.85 26.25 -10.18
C ALA A 110 10.02 25.96 -11.43
N GLU A 111 10.38 26.57 -12.56
CA GLU A 111 9.66 26.41 -13.82
C GLU A 111 9.78 24.98 -14.39
N LYS A 112 10.94 24.34 -14.18
CA LYS A 112 11.15 22.91 -14.49
C LYS A 112 10.29 22.00 -13.61
N ILE A 113 10.22 22.27 -12.31
CA ILE A 113 9.38 21.49 -11.38
C ILE A 113 7.90 21.69 -11.71
N GLU A 114 7.47 22.90 -12.06
CA GLU A 114 6.07 23.21 -12.40
C GLU A 114 5.66 22.57 -13.73
N LYS A 115 6.49 22.66 -14.77
CA LYS A 115 6.28 21.90 -16.03
C LYS A 115 6.27 20.39 -15.80
N GLY A 116 7.14 19.87 -14.92
CA GLY A 116 7.14 18.46 -14.51
C GLY A 116 5.85 18.04 -13.81
N CYS A 117 5.36 18.87 -12.88
CA CYS A 117 4.13 18.61 -12.14
C CYS A 117 2.87 18.69 -13.02
N VAL A 118 2.79 19.63 -13.97
CA VAL A 118 1.67 19.74 -14.92
C VAL A 118 1.65 18.55 -15.89
N ARG A 119 2.81 18.10 -16.37
CA ARG A 119 2.91 16.86 -17.19
C ARG A 119 2.48 15.60 -16.42
N CYS A 120 2.81 15.53 -15.13
CA CYS A 120 2.44 14.40 -14.27
C CYS A 120 0.95 14.47 -13.84
N GLY A 121 0.40 15.67 -13.63
CA GLY A 121 -1.00 15.92 -13.30
C GLY A 121 -1.98 15.56 -14.43
N CYS A 122 -1.63 15.84 -15.69
CA CYS A 122 -2.43 15.40 -16.84
C CYS A 122 -2.45 13.87 -17.01
N ALA A 123 -1.40 13.16 -16.58
CA ALA A 123 -1.38 11.70 -16.58
C ALA A 123 -2.30 11.11 -15.48
N LEU A 124 -2.43 11.79 -14.34
CA LEU A 124 -3.30 11.35 -13.23
C LEU A 124 -4.80 11.41 -13.56
N GLY A 125 -5.23 12.28 -14.47
CA GLY A 125 -6.60 12.31 -14.99
C GLY A 125 -6.99 11.03 -15.77
N GLY A 126 -6.02 10.38 -16.43
CA GLY A 126 -6.22 9.10 -17.11
C GLY A 126 -6.18 7.89 -16.18
N VAL A 127 -5.47 7.98 -15.05
CA VAL A 127 -5.36 6.89 -14.06
C VAL A 127 -6.67 6.67 -13.30
N ALA A 128 -7.50 7.71 -13.13
CA ALA A 128 -8.82 7.55 -12.53
C ALA A 128 -9.75 6.64 -13.36
N ALA A 129 -9.63 6.70 -14.70
CA ALA A 129 -10.41 5.83 -15.61
C ALA A 129 -9.87 4.40 -15.66
N SER A 130 -8.55 4.20 -15.58
CA SER A 130 -7.95 2.85 -15.60
C SER A 130 -8.09 2.10 -14.28
N VAL A 131 -8.05 2.78 -13.13
CA VAL A 131 -8.28 2.13 -11.82
C VAL A 131 -9.73 1.65 -11.68
N GLY A 132 -10.70 2.33 -12.30
CA GLY A 132 -12.10 1.87 -12.35
C GLY A 132 -12.30 0.61 -13.20
N LEU A 133 -11.59 0.48 -14.32
CA LEU A 133 -11.71 -0.65 -15.24
C LEU A 133 -10.96 -1.90 -14.75
N PHE A 134 -9.78 -1.72 -14.15
CA PHE A 134 -8.96 -2.84 -13.64
C PHE A 134 -9.31 -3.26 -12.20
N GLY A 135 -9.83 -2.36 -11.36
CA GLY A 135 -10.20 -2.67 -9.97
C GLY A 135 -11.53 -3.40 -9.81
N GLY A 136 -12.50 -3.18 -10.71
CA GLY A 136 -13.86 -3.69 -10.57
C GLY A 136 -14.19 -4.99 -11.33
N LEU A 137 -13.63 -5.21 -12.52
CA LEU A 137 -14.01 -6.34 -13.37
C LEU A 137 -13.04 -7.53 -13.28
N GLY A 138 -11.73 -7.29 -13.22
CA GLY A 138 -10.74 -8.38 -13.15
C GLY A 138 -10.73 -9.11 -11.81
N ILE A 139 -10.77 -8.36 -10.70
CA ILE A 139 -10.65 -8.91 -9.34
C ILE A 139 -11.90 -9.71 -8.93
N TYR A 140 -13.10 -9.23 -9.29
CA TYR A 140 -14.34 -9.94 -8.99
C TYR A 140 -14.52 -11.19 -9.85
N GLY A 141 -14.09 -11.16 -11.12
CA GLY A 141 -14.10 -12.32 -12.01
C GLY A 141 -13.19 -13.46 -11.53
N TRP A 142 -12.00 -13.14 -11.00
CA TRP A 142 -11.11 -14.16 -10.42
C TRP A 142 -11.67 -14.77 -9.14
N LYS A 143 -12.29 -13.97 -8.26
CA LYS A 143 -12.93 -14.50 -7.05
C LYS A 143 -14.06 -15.46 -7.38
N THR A 144 -14.93 -15.13 -8.33
CA THR A 144 -16.04 -16.00 -8.72
C THR A 144 -15.56 -17.28 -9.39
N ALA A 145 -14.54 -17.21 -10.26
CA ALA A 145 -13.93 -18.38 -10.87
C ALA A 145 -13.25 -19.30 -9.83
N ALA A 146 -12.52 -18.72 -8.88
CA ALA A 146 -11.89 -19.46 -7.78
C ALA A 146 -12.93 -20.14 -6.87
N LEU A 147 -14.06 -19.48 -6.61
CA LEU A 147 -15.16 -20.08 -5.84
C LEU A 147 -15.86 -21.22 -6.60
N ALA A 148 -16.04 -21.08 -7.91
CA ALA A 148 -16.64 -22.14 -8.74
C ALA A 148 -15.76 -23.40 -8.74
N THR A 149 -14.47 -23.23 -9.04
CA THR A 149 -13.48 -24.32 -9.03
C THR A 149 -13.34 -24.97 -7.65
N ALA A 150 -13.37 -24.20 -6.56
CA ALA A 150 -13.36 -24.73 -5.20
C ALA A 150 -14.58 -25.62 -4.89
N LYS A 151 -15.78 -25.21 -5.34
CA LYS A 151 -17.02 -26.00 -5.17
C LYS A 151 -16.99 -27.28 -6.00
N GLU A 152 -16.53 -27.23 -7.24
CA GLU A 152 -16.38 -28.42 -8.09
C GLU A 152 -15.38 -29.43 -7.49
N ALA A 153 -14.25 -28.95 -6.98
CA ALA A 153 -13.27 -29.78 -6.28
C ALA A 153 -13.88 -30.43 -5.03
N ALA A 154 -14.65 -29.69 -4.23
CA ALA A 154 -15.33 -30.21 -3.05
C ALA A 154 -16.35 -31.31 -3.40
N VAL A 155 -17.15 -31.11 -4.46
CA VAL A 155 -18.11 -32.12 -4.94
C VAL A 155 -17.39 -33.38 -5.43
N THR A 156 -16.29 -33.23 -6.15
CA THR A 156 -15.50 -34.35 -6.67
C THR A 156 -14.92 -35.19 -5.53
N GLU A 157 -14.32 -34.53 -4.54
CA GLU A 157 -13.73 -35.17 -3.36
C GLU A 157 -14.81 -35.84 -2.48
N ALA A 158 -15.93 -35.17 -2.24
CA ALA A 158 -17.07 -35.74 -1.51
C ALA A 158 -17.65 -36.99 -2.21
N THR A 159 -17.75 -36.95 -3.54
CA THR A 159 -18.24 -38.09 -4.35
C THR A 159 -17.31 -39.30 -4.26
N ALA A 160 -15.99 -39.07 -4.28
CA ALA A 160 -15.00 -40.13 -4.13
C ALA A 160 -15.08 -40.80 -2.75
N LEU A 161 -15.11 -39.99 -1.67
CA LEU A 161 -15.25 -40.49 -0.30
C LEU A 161 -16.56 -41.25 -0.09
N ALA A 162 -17.68 -40.71 -0.57
CA ALA A 162 -18.97 -41.36 -0.48
C ALA A 162 -19.03 -42.67 -1.26
N THR A 163 -18.40 -42.73 -2.44
CA THR A 163 -18.30 -43.96 -3.25
C THR A 163 -17.50 -45.02 -2.51
N GLN A 164 -16.37 -44.66 -1.91
CA GLN A 164 -15.58 -45.58 -1.11
C GLN A 164 -16.35 -46.11 0.12
N ALA A 165 -17.07 -45.23 0.82
CA ALA A 165 -17.89 -45.60 1.97
C ALA A 165 -19.03 -46.56 1.57
N GLY A 166 -19.74 -46.26 0.49
CA GLY A 166 -20.80 -47.11 -0.04
C GLY A 166 -20.27 -48.50 -0.45
N MET A 167 -19.16 -48.57 -1.17
CA MET A 167 -18.52 -49.85 -1.50
C MET A 167 -18.12 -50.65 -0.26
N ASN A 168 -17.51 -49.99 0.73
CA ASN A 168 -17.08 -50.64 1.97
C ASN A 168 -18.27 -51.22 2.75
N ALA A 169 -19.40 -50.51 2.80
CA ALA A 169 -20.61 -50.97 3.46
C ALA A 169 -21.18 -52.24 2.81
N VAL A 170 -21.23 -52.29 1.48
CA VAL A 170 -21.66 -53.49 0.74
C VAL A 170 -20.70 -54.65 0.99
N LYS A 171 -19.38 -54.41 0.91
CA LYS A 171 -18.36 -55.43 1.20
C LYS A 171 -18.48 -55.97 2.62
N LEU A 172 -18.83 -55.12 3.59
CA LEU A 172 -19.06 -55.53 4.97
C LEU A 172 -20.29 -56.44 5.10
N LYS A 173 -21.41 -56.11 4.46
CA LYS A 173 -22.60 -56.97 4.41
C LYS A 173 -22.32 -58.33 3.78
N ILE A 174 -21.53 -58.36 2.71
CA ILE A 174 -21.07 -59.61 2.08
C ILE A 174 -20.21 -60.42 3.06
N LYS A 175 -19.29 -59.79 3.79
CA LYS A 175 -18.47 -60.47 4.81
C LYS A 175 -19.31 -61.04 5.96
N GLU A 176 -20.32 -60.30 6.43
CA GLU A 176 -21.27 -60.76 7.44
C GLU A 176 -22.03 -61.99 6.95
N LEU A 177 -22.50 -61.95 5.70
CA LEU A 177 -23.15 -63.10 5.06
C LEU A 177 -22.22 -64.31 5.00
N LEU A 178 -21.01 -64.15 4.47
CA LEU A 178 -20.02 -65.25 4.39
C LEU A 178 -19.68 -65.82 5.77
N ALA A 179 -19.60 -64.97 6.79
CA ALA A 179 -19.31 -65.39 8.16
C ALA A 179 -20.44 -66.24 8.77
N ALA A 180 -21.69 -66.05 8.36
CA ALA A 180 -22.83 -66.85 8.79
C ALA A 180 -22.81 -68.28 8.19
N PHE A 181 -22.11 -68.49 7.07
CA PHE A 181 -22.06 -69.77 6.35
C PHE A 181 -20.67 -70.43 6.37
N LYS A 182 -19.83 -70.14 7.38
CA LYS A 182 -18.44 -70.66 7.52
C LYS A 182 -18.26 -72.18 7.39
N GLN A 183 -19.33 -72.96 7.59
CA GLN A 183 -19.32 -74.42 7.50
C GLN A 183 -19.37 -74.91 6.05
N GLU A 184 -19.86 -74.10 5.11
CA GLU A 184 -19.76 -74.35 3.68
C GLU A 184 -18.39 -73.85 3.20
N LYS A 185 -17.62 -74.70 2.50
CA LYS A 185 -16.32 -74.31 1.94
C LYS A 185 -16.53 -73.37 0.74
N ILE A 186 -16.81 -72.10 1.03
CA ILE A 186 -16.99 -71.06 0.00
C ILE A 186 -15.62 -70.76 -0.60
N LEU A 187 -15.39 -71.21 -1.83
CA LEU A 187 -14.11 -71.11 -2.55
C LEU A 187 -13.84 -69.73 -3.17
N PHE A 188 -14.80 -68.80 -3.09
CA PHE A 188 -14.77 -67.52 -3.82
C PHE A 188 -14.94 -66.31 -2.89
N ASP A 189 -14.15 -65.27 -3.14
CA ASP A 189 -14.28 -63.97 -2.45
C ASP A 189 -15.35 -63.11 -3.12
N LEU A 190 -16.58 -63.20 -2.60
CA LEU A 190 -17.71 -62.41 -3.11
C LEU A 190 -17.51 -60.89 -2.95
N THR A 191 -16.55 -60.41 -2.14
CA THR A 191 -16.33 -58.97 -2.01
C THR A 191 -15.81 -58.34 -3.30
N LYS A 192 -15.25 -59.14 -4.22
CA LYS A 192 -14.76 -58.71 -5.54
C LYS A 192 -15.87 -58.33 -6.52
N ILE A 193 -17.12 -58.69 -6.26
CA ILE A 193 -18.24 -58.28 -7.12
C ILE A 193 -18.52 -56.78 -6.99
N VAL A 194 -18.09 -56.13 -5.90
CA VAL A 194 -18.38 -54.73 -5.62
C VAL A 194 -17.35 -53.81 -6.27
N ASN A 195 -17.83 -52.87 -7.08
CA ASN A 195 -17.03 -51.83 -7.72
C ASN A 195 -17.75 -50.46 -7.67
N GLY A 196 -17.08 -49.43 -8.19
CA GLY A 196 -17.58 -48.05 -8.16
C GLY A 196 -18.84 -47.80 -9.01
N SER A 197 -19.25 -48.72 -9.89
CA SER A 197 -20.45 -48.53 -10.72
C SER A 197 -21.66 -49.34 -10.24
N ASN A 198 -21.48 -50.36 -9.40
CA ASN A 198 -22.58 -51.28 -9.04
C ASN A 198 -22.98 -51.27 -7.56
N TYR A 199 -22.18 -50.70 -6.65
CA TYR A 199 -22.44 -50.77 -5.20
C TYR A 199 -23.79 -50.19 -4.75
N LYS A 200 -24.42 -49.33 -5.55
CA LYS A 200 -25.77 -48.77 -5.31
C LYS A 200 -26.90 -49.56 -5.94
N CYS A 201 -26.57 -50.51 -6.81
CA CYS A 201 -27.52 -51.17 -7.69
C CYS A 201 -27.63 -52.64 -7.30
N GLY A 202 -28.71 -52.97 -6.59
CA GLY A 202 -28.98 -54.32 -6.13
C GLY A 202 -29.00 -55.36 -7.25
N THR A 203 -29.63 -55.03 -8.38
CA THR A 203 -29.71 -55.92 -9.55
C THR A 203 -28.35 -56.16 -10.17
N ALA A 204 -27.49 -55.13 -10.28
CA ALA A 204 -26.14 -55.28 -10.81
C ALA A 204 -25.23 -56.09 -9.87
N LEU A 205 -25.37 -55.92 -8.55
CA LEU A 205 -24.66 -56.75 -7.57
C LEU A 205 -25.11 -58.21 -7.66
N PHE A 206 -26.42 -58.43 -7.77
CA PHE A 206 -27.01 -59.76 -7.92
C PHE A 206 -26.50 -60.46 -9.19
N GLN A 207 -26.55 -59.79 -10.34
CA GLN A 207 -26.07 -60.36 -11.60
C GLN A 207 -24.58 -60.76 -11.52
N ARG A 208 -23.73 -59.90 -10.94
CA ARG A 208 -22.31 -60.23 -10.75
C ARG A 208 -22.09 -61.37 -9.76
N ALA A 209 -22.96 -61.51 -8.76
CA ALA A 209 -22.92 -62.64 -7.84
C ALA A 209 -23.30 -63.94 -8.56
N GLU A 210 -24.35 -63.95 -9.38
CA GLU A 210 -24.74 -65.11 -10.19
C GLU A 210 -23.63 -65.53 -11.16
N GLU A 211 -23.02 -64.56 -11.86
CA GLU A 211 -21.88 -64.79 -12.76
C GLU A 211 -20.68 -65.42 -12.02
N LEU A 212 -20.36 -64.92 -10.81
CA LEU A 212 -19.23 -65.42 -10.02
C LEU A 212 -19.51 -66.79 -9.41
N LEU A 213 -20.74 -67.05 -8.95
CA LEU A 213 -21.12 -68.32 -8.32
C LEU A 213 -21.29 -69.44 -9.35
N GLY A 214 -21.66 -69.11 -10.59
CA GLY A 214 -21.68 -70.04 -11.72
C GLY A 214 -22.50 -71.31 -11.42
N GLU A 215 -21.94 -72.48 -11.71
CA GLU A 215 -22.53 -73.81 -11.44
C GLU A 215 -22.78 -74.08 -9.94
N THR A 216 -22.07 -73.38 -9.04
CA THR A 216 -22.11 -73.66 -7.58
C THR A 216 -23.49 -73.44 -6.97
N CYS A 217 -24.24 -72.46 -7.49
CA CYS A 217 -25.60 -72.19 -7.03
C CYS A 217 -26.69 -72.79 -7.92
N LYS A 218 -26.37 -73.40 -9.08
CA LYS A 218 -27.39 -73.93 -9.98
C LYS A 218 -28.18 -75.08 -9.34
N ILE A 219 -29.50 -74.99 -9.44
CA ILE A 219 -30.41 -76.09 -9.10
C ILE A 219 -30.38 -77.11 -10.24
N VAL A 220 -29.64 -78.20 -10.08
CA VAL A 220 -29.69 -79.34 -11.00
C VAL A 220 -30.90 -80.20 -10.63
N GLN A 221 -31.68 -80.65 -11.63
CA GLN A 221 -32.88 -81.47 -11.44
C GLN A 221 -32.68 -82.56 -10.38
N GLY A 222 -33.36 -82.43 -9.23
CA GLY A 222 -33.33 -83.38 -8.13
C GLY A 222 -32.35 -83.09 -6.98
N LYS A 223 -31.55 -82.00 -7.02
CA LYS A 223 -30.69 -81.58 -5.89
C LYS A 223 -31.11 -80.20 -5.35
N SER A 224 -31.23 -80.11 -4.02
CA SER A 224 -31.45 -78.83 -3.33
C SER A 224 -30.23 -77.92 -3.48
N SER A 225 -30.44 -76.61 -3.68
CA SER A 225 -29.35 -75.62 -3.66
C SER A 225 -28.73 -75.52 -2.26
N SER A 226 -27.50 -75.03 -2.16
CA SER A 226 -26.85 -74.86 -0.85
C SER A 226 -27.62 -73.87 0.03
N ALA A 227 -27.50 -73.99 1.35
CA ALA A 227 -28.20 -73.09 2.27
C ALA A 227 -27.77 -71.63 2.04
N PHE A 228 -26.50 -71.44 1.67
CA PHE A 228 -25.97 -70.16 1.20
C PHE A 228 -26.68 -69.66 -0.06
N CYS A 229 -26.76 -70.45 -1.13
CA CYS A 229 -27.36 -70.02 -2.41
C CYS A 229 -28.85 -69.70 -2.25
N ASN A 230 -29.58 -70.50 -1.47
CA ASN A 230 -30.97 -70.23 -1.12
C ASN A 230 -31.12 -68.87 -0.42
N THR A 231 -30.23 -68.53 0.51
CA THR A 231 -30.31 -67.28 1.29
C THR A 231 -29.81 -66.05 0.51
N ALA A 232 -28.71 -66.20 -0.22
CA ALA A 232 -27.98 -65.11 -0.86
C ALA A 232 -28.56 -64.73 -2.24
N ILE A 233 -29.15 -65.70 -2.95
CA ILE A 233 -29.57 -65.57 -4.36
C ILE A 233 -31.09 -65.77 -4.48
N TYR A 234 -31.62 -66.92 -4.05
CA TYR A 234 -32.98 -67.33 -4.44
C TYR A 234 -34.10 -66.73 -3.57
N TYR A 235 -33.96 -66.71 -2.26
CA TYR A 235 -34.99 -66.20 -1.36
C TYR A 235 -34.83 -64.71 -1.12
N GLU A 236 -35.95 -64.00 -1.19
CA GLU A 236 -36.03 -62.58 -0.91
C GLU A 236 -36.01 -62.37 0.62
N SER A 237 -34.79 -62.28 1.16
CA SER A 237 -34.51 -62.04 2.57
C SER A 237 -33.61 -60.82 2.75
N SER A 238 -33.46 -60.30 3.98
CA SER A 238 -32.50 -59.22 4.28
C SER A 238 -31.05 -59.56 3.87
N SER A 239 -30.74 -60.85 3.77
CA SER A 239 -29.43 -61.41 3.41
C SER A 239 -29.27 -61.65 1.90
N ASN A 240 -30.31 -61.38 1.10
CA ASN A 240 -30.23 -61.43 -0.35
C ASN A 240 -29.30 -60.32 -0.86
N ILE A 241 -28.37 -60.67 -1.75
CA ILE A 241 -27.35 -59.75 -2.27
C ILE A 241 -27.97 -58.52 -2.95
N LYS A 242 -29.15 -58.66 -3.56
CA LYS A 242 -29.89 -57.55 -4.17
C LYS A 242 -30.20 -56.43 -3.17
N ASN A 243 -30.41 -56.76 -1.90
CA ASN A 243 -30.73 -55.77 -0.87
C ASN A 243 -29.52 -54.95 -0.43
N TYR A 244 -28.30 -55.43 -0.67
CA TYR A 244 -27.09 -54.71 -0.29
C TYR A 244 -26.86 -53.45 -1.14
N GLY A 245 -27.44 -53.37 -2.35
CA GLY A 245 -27.41 -52.15 -3.15
C GLY A 245 -28.04 -50.95 -2.43
N LYS A 246 -29.13 -51.18 -1.68
CA LYS A 246 -29.78 -50.15 -0.86
C LYS A 246 -28.85 -49.68 0.26
N VAL A 247 -28.16 -50.60 0.94
CA VAL A 247 -27.17 -50.28 1.98
C VAL A 247 -26.05 -49.39 1.40
N GLY A 248 -25.52 -49.75 0.23
CA GLY A 248 -24.48 -48.95 -0.44
C GLY A 248 -24.97 -47.56 -0.85
N ALA A 249 -26.21 -47.45 -1.32
CA ALA A 249 -26.83 -46.17 -1.67
C ALA A 249 -27.09 -45.28 -0.44
N ASP A 250 -27.61 -45.84 0.64
CA ASP A 250 -27.91 -45.12 1.88
C ASP A 250 -26.63 -44.58 2.51
N VAL A 251 -25.58 -45.41 2.62
CA VAL A 251 -24.27 -44.99 3.15
C VAL A 251 -23.62 -43.95 2.25
N TYR A 252 -23.74 -44.09 0.93
CA TYR A 252 -23.27 -43.06 0.00
C TYR A 252 -23.98 -41.73 0.23
N ASN A 253 -25.30 -41.72 0.30
CA ASN A 253 -26.08 -40.49 0.43
C ASN A 253 -25.79 -39.79 1.76
N ALA A 254 -25.67 -40.55 2.85
CA ALA A 254 -25.30 -40.03 4.16
C ALA A 254 -23.88 -39.44 4.14
N THR A 255 -22.91 -40.18 3.60
CA THR A 255 -21.51 -39.73 3.52
C THR A 255 -21.35 -38.53 2.60
N TYR A 256 -22.00 -38.54 1.43
CA TYR A 256 -21.97 -37.44 0.47
C TYR A 256 -22.53 -36.16 1.07
N THR A 257 -23.69 -36.24 1.71
CA THR A 257 -24.33 -35.09 2.36
C THR A 257 -23.43 -34.51 3.46
N SER A 258 -22.85 -35.37 4.31
CA SER A 258 -21.94 -34.94 5.36
C SER A 258 -20.66 -34.31 4.81
N GLN A 259 -20.01 -34.95 3.83
CA GLN A 259 -18.71 -34.52 3.31
C GLN A 259 -18.80 -33.30 2.39
N LYS A 260 -19.88 -33.19 1.61
CA LYS A 260 -20.08 -32.06 0.71
C LYS A 260 -20.10 -30.74 1.47
N GLY A 261 -20.91 -30.65 2.53
CA GLY A 261 -21.02 -29.42 3.32
C GLY A 261 -19.70 -29.02 3.97
N THR A 262 -18.97 -29.98 4.56
CA THR A 262 -17.68 -29.73 5.21
C THR A 262 -16.60 -29.33 4.21
N LEU A 263 -16.49 -30.02 3.07
CA LEU A 263 -15.49 -29.72 2.05
C LEU A 263 -15.78 -28.41 1.33
N GLU A 264 -17.04 -28.12 1.00
CA GLU A 264 -17.43 -26.85 0.40
C GLU A 264 -17.08 -25.68 1.32
N ALA A 265 -17.43 -25.77 2.61
CA ALA A 265 -17.10 -24.73 3.58
C ALA A 265 -15.58 -24.54 3.72
N ALA A 266 -14.81 -25.63 3.81
CA ALA A 266 -13.36 -25.56 3.93
C ALA A 266 -12.69 -24.92 2.70
N LYS A 267 -13.06 -25.36 1.49
CA LYS A 267 -12.44 -24.87 0.24
C LYS A 267 -12.87 -23.43 -0.07
N VAL A 268 -14.14 -23.08 0.14
CA VAL A 268 -14.62 -21.69 0.01
C VAL A 268 -13.93 -20.79 1.04
N GLY A 269 -13.83 -21.24 2.29
CA GLY A 269 -13.13 -20.50 3.35
C GLY A 269 -11.67 -20.22 3.01
N ALA A 270 -10.96 -21.16 2.38
CA ALA A 270 -9.59 -20.95 1.92
C ALA A 270 -9.49 -19.88 0.82
N VAL A 271 -10.43 -19.86 -0.14
CA VAL A 271 -10.52 -18.83 -1.19
C VAL A 271 -10.80 -17.46 -0.57
N GLU A 272 -11.75 -17.38 0.37
CA GLU A 272 -12.11 -16.13 1.04
C GLU A 272 -10.99 -15.58 1.92
N ALA A 273 -10.27 -16.45 2.65
CA ALA A 273 -9.11 -16.06 3.45
C ALA A 273 -7.99 -15.47 2.58
N THR A 274 -7.71 -16.11 1.44
CA THR A 274 -6.71 -15.64 0.47
C THR A 274 -7.11 -14.28 -0.11
N TYR A 275 -8.38 -14.13 -0.50
CA TYR A 275 -8.92 -12.86 -1.00
C TYR A 275 -8.85 -11.75 0.05
N GLY A 276 -9.18 -12.06 1.32
CA GLY A 276 -9.07 -11.12 2.43
C GLY A 276 -7.64 -10.61 2.65
N GLY A 277 -6.64 -11.48 2.47
CA GLY A 277 -5.22 -11.10 2.47
C GLY A 277 -4.88 -10.12 1.35
N CYS A 278 -5.27 -10.43 0.10
CA CYS A 278 -5.04 -9.56 -1.04
C CYS A 278 -5.72 -8.19 -0.88
N GLN A 279 -6.98 -8.17 -0.41
CA GLN A 279 -7.70 -6.93 -0.17
C GLN A 279 -7.01 -6.06 0.89
N THR A 280 -6.48 -6.66 1.94
CA THR A 280 -5.73 -5.94 2.98
C THR A 280 -4.45 -5.31 2.41
N ALA A 281 -3.72 -6.04 1.57
CA ALA A 281 -2.54 -5.51 0.90
C ALA A 281 -2.87 -4.35 -0.05
N ILE A 282 -3.97 -4.44 -0.80
CA ILE A 282 -4.45 -3.36 -1.68
C ILE A 282 -4.80 -2.12 -0.85
N ILE A 283 -5.54 -2.28 0.26
CA ILE A 283 -5.90 -1.16 1.14
C ILE A 283 -4.63 -0.50 1.72
N ALA A 284 -3.65 -1.28 2.17
CA ALA A 284 -2.39 -0.76 2.69
C ALA A 284 -1.64 0.07 1.64
N SER A 285 -1.57 -0.41 0.39
CA SER A 285 -0.96 0.32 -0.72
C SER A 285 -1.68 1.65 -1.02
N VAL A 286 -3.02 1.65 -1.04
CA VAL A 286 -3.82 2.88 -1.24
C VAL A 286 -3.57 3.88 -0.12
N VAL A 287 -3.52 3.43 1.15
CA VAL A 287 -3.22 4.29 2.29
C VAL A 287 -1.81 4.90 2.18
N ALA A 288 -0.81 4.10 1.78
CA ALA A 288 0.55 4.60 1.57
C ALA A 288 0.62 5.69 0.48
N ILE A 289 -0.07 5.49 -0.65
CA ILE A 289 -0.15 6.48 -1.74
C ILE A 289 -0.79 7.79 -1.25
N ILE A 290 -1.87 7.71 -0.46
CA ILE A 290 -2.54 8.89 0.11
C ILE A 290 -1.59 9.67 1.04
N ILE A 291 -0.82 8.98 1.88
CA ILE A 291 0.16 9.61 2.77
C ILE A 291 1.24 10.35 1.96
N ILE A 292 1.79 9.72 0.93
CA ILE A 292 2.80 10.36 0.06
C ILE A 292 2.22 11.60 -0.64
N ALA A 293 1.00 11.50 -1.17
CA ALA A 293 0.32 12.63 -1.82
C ALA A 293 0.09 13.80 -0.85
N LEU A 294 -0.32 13.52 0.39
CA LEU A 294 -0.49 14.55 1.43
C LEU A 294 0.83 15.25 1.77
N VAL A 295 1.92 14.51 1.92
CA VAL A 295 3.27 15.09 2.16
C VAL A 295 3.67 16.01 1.00
N MET A 296 3.47 15.57 -0.24
CA MET A 296 3.75 16.39 -1.43
C MET A 296 2.93 17.67 -1.47
N ILE A 297 1.64 17.61 -1.10
CA ILE A 297 0.77 18.79 -1.00
C ILE A 297 1.26 19.76 0.08
N ILE A 298 1.64 19.26 1.26
CA ILE A 298 2.17 20.11 2.35
C ILE A 298 3.45 20.83 1.90
N ILE A 299 4.41 20.09 1.31
CA ILE A 299 5.66 20.67 0.79
C ILE A 299 5.34 21.74 -0.27
N TYR A 300 4.43 21.43 -1.21
CA TYR A 300 3.98 22.37 -2.23
C TYR A 300 3.39 23.65 -1.63
N LEU A 301 2.51 23.54 -0.62
CA LEU A 301 1.90 24.69 0.04
C LEU A 301 2.94 25.54 0.77
N VAL A 302 3.90 24.92 1.45
CA VAL A 302 5.01 25.63 2.12
C VAL A 302 5.87 26.40 1.12
N LEU A 303 6.25 25.76 0.01
CA LEU A 303 7.04 26.40 -1.05
C LEU A 303 6.26 27.55 -1.70
N ARG A 304 4.97 27.35 -1.99
CA ARG A 304 4.09 28.38 -2.54
C ARG A 304 3.97 29.58 -1.59
N TYR A 305 3.79 29.33 -0.30
CA TYR A 305 3.74 30.38 0.71
C TYR A 305 5.04 31.19 0.77
N ARG A 306 6.20 30.50 0.79
CA ARG A 306 7.53 31.15 0.76
C ARG A 306 7.72 32.04 -0.48
N ARG A 307 7.31 31.56 -1.67
CA ARG A 307 7.37 32.35 -2.91
C ARG A 307 6.53 33.62 -2.82
N LYS A 308 5.27 33.51 -2.35
CA LYS A 308 4.38 34.66 -2.20
C LYS A 308 4.97 35.71 -1.25
N LYS A 309 5.56 35.27 -0.12
CA LYS A 309 6.26 36.17 0.81
C LYS A 309 7.48 36.86 0.18
N LYS A 310 8.30 36.15 -0.61
CA LYS A 310 9.44 36.73 -1.33
C LYS A 310 8.99 37.81 -2.32
N MET A 311 7.93 37.56 -3.09
CA MET A 311 7.37 38.51 -4.06
C MET A 311 6.82 39.78 -3.38
N ASN A 312 6.08 39.63 -2.28
CA ASN A 312 5.55 40.77 -1.52
C ASN A 312 6.68 41.65 -0.97
N LYS A 313 7.76 41.04 -0.44
CA LYS A 313 8.94 41.79 0.01
C LYS A 313 9.61 42.53 -1.14
N LYS A 314 9.82 41.89 -2.29
CA LYS A 314 10.40 42.54 -3.47
C LYS A 314 9.58 43.78 -3.88
N ALA A 315 8.26 43.66 -3.96
CA ALA A 315 7.39 44.79 -4.30
C ALA A 315 7.51 45.97 -3.33
N GLN A 316 7.69 45.71 -2.02
CA GLN A 316 7.94 46.77 -1.03
C GLN A 316 9.29 47.47 -1.27
N TYR A 317 10.37 46.71 -1.50
CA TYR A 317 11.68 47.30 -1.80
C TYR A 317 11.69 48.08 -3.12
N THR A 318 11.00 47.61 -4.15
CA THR A 318 10.90 48.33 -5.43
C THR A 318 10.18 49.66 -5.29
N LYS A 319 9.16 49.76 -4.43
CA LYS A 319 8.49 51.04 -4.14
C LYS A 319 9.43 52.04 -3.47
N LEU A 320 10.18 51.61 -2.45
CA LEU A 320 11.12 52.47 -1.71
C LEU A 320 12.30 52.97 -2.55
N LEU A 321 12.62 52.30 -3.67
CA LEU A 321 13.74 52.65 -4.53
C LEU A 321 13.37 53.67 -5.62
N ASN A 322 12.08 53.87 -5.85
CA ASN A 322 11.52 54.79 -6.84
C ASN A 322 11.00 56.11 -6.23
N GLU A 323 11.04 56.23 -4.90
CA GLU A 323 10.90 57.49 -4.14
C GLU A 323 12.29 58.12 -3.94
#